data_AF-A0A5D4M8F6-F1
#
_entry.id   AF-A0A5D4M8F6-F1
#
_cell.length_a   1.000
_cell.length_b   1.000
_cell.length_c   1.000
_cell.angle_alpha   90.00
_cell.angle_beta   90.00
_cell.angle_gamma   90.00
#
_symmetry.space_group_name_H-M   'P 1'
#
loop_
_entity.id
_entity.type
_entity.pdbx_description
1 polymer ?
#
loop_
_entity_poly.entity_id
_entity_poly.type
_entity_poly.pdbx_seq_one_letter_code
_entity_poly.pdbx_strand_id
1 'polypeptide(L)'
;MIKQCLILFGLTSVLIPQQSILAESAPKSEDMYVTTEDIVRDLIMPTIDKRVIKEYQGGPLLYWKAQKIVGITYNDNHSYDVAVRINIPSDNDNVKEDLVTVRVSPSCDSGKIN
;
A
#
# COMPACT_ATOMS: atom_id res chain seq x y z
N MET A 1 -67.86 -9.74 0.04
CA MET A 1 -66.57 -9.09 -0.30
C MET A 1 -65.37 -9.99 0.04
N ILE A 2 -65.32 -11.22 -0.45
CA ILE A 2 -64.15 -12.12 -0.36
C ILE A 2 -64.23 -13.05 -1.57
N LYS A 3 -63.85 -12.58 -2.77
CA LYS A 3 -63.82 -13.46 -3.96
C LYS A 3 -62.87 -12.99 -5.08
N GLN A 4 -62.01 -12.00 -4.82
CA GLN A 4 -61.07 -11.49 -5.83
C GLN A 4 -59.59 -11.49 -5.39
N CYS A 5 -59.24 -12.11 -4.26
CA CYS A 5 -57.85 -12.11 -3.78
C CYS A 5 -57.01 -13.35 -4.17
N LEU A 6 -57.51 -14.27 -4.98
CA LEU A 6 -56.81 -15.54 -5.28
C LEU A 6 -56.35 -15.69 -6.75
N ILE A 7 -56.27 -14.60 -7.51
CA ILE A 7 -55.78 -14.63 -8.91
C ILE A 7 -54.42 -13.91 -9.08
N LEU A 8 -53.80 -13.45 -7.98
CA LEU A 8 -52.50 -12.75 -8.04
C LEU A 8 -51.31 -13.51 -7.44
N PHE A 9 -51.47 -14.80 -7.13
CA PHE A 9 -50.40 -15.62 -6.53
C PHE A 9 -49.88 -16.75 -7.43
N GLY A 10 -50.14 -16.67 -8.74
CA GLY A 10 -49.95 -17.78 -9.67
C GLY A 10 -48.93 -17.58 -10.80
N LEU A 11 -48.07 -16.56 -10.80
CA LEU A 11 -47.17 -16.30 -11.93
C LEU A 11 -45.88 -15.56 -11.53
N THR A 12 -45.21 -16.02 -10.48
CA THR A 12 -43.81 -15.65 -10.19
C THR A 12 -42.94 -16.89 -10.03
N SER A 13 -43.08 -17.86 -10.94
CA SER A 13 -41.98 -18.77 -11.24
C SER A 13 -40.99 -18.01 -12.12
N VAL A 14 -40.30 -17.03 -11.52
CA VAL A 14 -39.15 -16.39 -12.15
C VAL A 14 -38.16 -17.50 -12.45
N LEU A 15 -37.91 -17.72 -13.74
CA LEU A 15 -36.82 -18.56 -14.22
C LEU A 15 -35.57 -18.20 -13.40
N ILE A 16 -35.13 -19.11 -12.53
CA ILE A 16 -33.76 -19.06 -12.02
C ILE A 16 -32.92 -19.40 -13.25
N PRO A 17 -32.12 -18.48 -13.80
CA PRO A 17 -31.10 -18.92 -14.74
C PRO A 17 -30.17 -19.79 -13.90
N GLN A 18 -30.18 -21.10 -14.14
CA GLN A 18 -29.07 -21.93 -13.72
C GLN A 18 -27.86 -21.38 -14.45
N GLN A 19 -27.17 -20.43 -13.82
CA GLN A 19 -25.80 -20.10 -14.15
C GLN A 19 -25.03 -21.38 -13.87
N SER A 20 -24.83 -22.17 -14.92
CA SER A 20 -23.76 -23.15 -14.96
C SER A 20 -22.50 -22.37 -14.61
N ILE A 21 -22.06 -22.51 -13.36
CA ILE A 21 -20.73 -22.09 -12.96
C ILE A 21 -19.82 -23.02 -13.77
N LEU A 22 -19.41 -22.54 -14.95
CA LEU A 22 -18.14 -22.95 -15.52
C LEU A 22 -17.17 -22.74 -14.38
N ALA A 23 -16.57 -23.81 -13.86
CA ALA A 23 -15.51 -23.70 -12.89
C ALA A 23 -14.41 -22.86 -13.57
N GLU A 24 -14.43 -21.57 -13.24
CA GLU A 24 -13.45 -20.61 -13.72
C GLU A 24 -12.12 -21.16 -13.24
N SER A 25 -11.25 -21.43 -14.21
CA SER A 25 -9.89 -21.91 -13.98
C SER A 25 -9.27 -21.13 -12.82
N ALA A 26 -8.55 -21.83 -11.93
CA ALA A 26 -7.82 -21.27 -10.79
C ALA A 26 -7.40 -19.81 -11.05
N PRO A 27 -7.64 -18.87 -10.11
CA PRO A 27 -7.40 -17.46 -10.36
C PRO A 27 -5.97 -17.33 -10.86
N LYS A 28 -5.82 -16.86 -12.11
CA LYS A 28 -4.55 -16.32 -12.56
C LYS A 28 -4.12 -15.36 -11.45
N SER A 29 -2.91 -15.48 -10.94
CA SER A 29 -2.39 -14.50 -10.00
C SER A 29 -2.72 -13.13 -10.53
N GLU A 30 -3.54 -12.41 -9.77
CA GLU A 30 -3.68 -10.99 -10.02
C GLU A 30 -2.30 -10.41 -9.72
N ASP A 31 -1.61 -9.97 -10.77
CA ASP A 31 -0.36 -9.23 -10.63
C ASP A 31 -0.59 -8.15 -9.56
N MET A 32 0.10 -8.25 -8.42
CA MET A 32 -0.07 -7.31 -7.32
C MET A 32 0.53 -5.97 -7.77
N TYR A 33 -0.33 -5.06 -8.22
CA TYR A 33 0.09 -3.73 -8.62
C TYR A 33 0.29 -2.87 -7.37
N VAL A 34 1.56 -2.63 -7.03
CA VAL A 34 1.94 -1.76 -5.91
C VAL A 34 2.23 -0.36 -6.43
N THR A 35 1.62 0.66 -5.83
CA THR A 35 1.88 2.05 -6.21
C THR A 35 3.19 2.56 -5.60
N THR A 36 3.68 3.69 -6.11
CA THR A 36 4.88 4.31 -5.52
C THR A 36 4.59 4.78 -4.09
N GLU A 37 3.38 5.24 -3.82
CA GLU A 37 2.90 5.66 -2.52
C GLU A 37 2.90 4.49 -1.52
N ASP A 38 2.48 3.30 -1.95
CA ASP A 38 2.51 2.09 -1.13
C ASP A 38 3.95 1.70 -0.77
N ILE A 39 4.86 1.72 -1.75
CA ILE A 39 6.29 1.47 -1.50
C ILE A 39 6.85 2.47 -0.49
N VAL A 40 6.55 3.75 -0.66
CA VAL A 40 7.04 4.80 0.23
C VAL A 40 6.50 4.59 1.64
N ARG A 41 5.20 4.35 1.77
CA ARG A 41 4.54 4.18 3.07
C ARG A 41 5.01 2.92 3.79
N ASP A 42 5.09 1.80 3.09
CA ASP A 42 5.26 0.49 3.71
C ASP A 42 6.73 0.08 3.86
N LEU A 43 7.60 0.55 2.95
CA LEU A 43 9.02 0.20 2.97
C LEU A 43 9.92 1.36 3.41
N ILE A 44 9.71 2.55 2.85
CA ILE A 44 10.61 3.70 3.07
C ILE A 44 10.40 4.32 4.45
N MET A 45 9.16 4.68 4.82
CA MET A 45 8.87 5.39 6.07
C MET A 45 9.34 4.62 7.33
N PRO A 46 9.11 3.30 7.48
CA PRO A 46 9.61 2.56 8.64
C PRO A 46 11.14 2.49 8.70
N THR A 47 11.80 2.48 7.54
CA THR A 47 13.27 2.50 7.45
C THR A 47 13.84 3.84 7.89
N ILE A 48 13.21 4.95 7.47
CA ILE A 48 13.57 6.29 7.93
C ILE A 48 13.34 6.42 9.43
N ASP A 49 12.22 5.91 9.95
CA ASP A 49 11.88 5.98 11.36
C ASP A 49 12.96 5.37 12.26
N LYS A 50 13.38 4.13 11.94
CA LYS A 50 14.50 3.46 12.62
C LYS A 50 15.78 4.28 12.57
N ARG A 51 16.06 4.94 11.44
CA ARG A 51 17.26 5.77 11.26
C ARG A 51 17.18 7.04 12.11
N VAL A 52 16.03 7.72 12.12
CA VAL A 52 15.82 8.94 12.90
C VAL A 52 15.97 8.65 14.39
N ILE A 53 15.31 7.60 14.90
CA ILE A 53 15.42 7.18 16.31
C ILE A 53 16.90 6.93 16.69
N LYS A 54 17.65 6.23 15.83
CA LYS A 54 19.06 5.92 16.07
C LYS A 54 19.96 7.16 16.08
N GLU A 55 19.82 8.04 15.10
CA GLU A 55 20.74 9.18 14.91
C GLU A 55 20.42 10.34 15.85
N TYR A 56 19.14 10.58 16.13
CA TYR A 56 18.70 11.73 16.91
C TYR A 56 18.45 11.38 18.38
N GLN A 57 18.79 10.16 18.80
CA GLN A 57 18.65 9.65 20.18
C GLN A 57 17.23 9.85 20.75
N GLY A 58 16.25 9.95 19.85
CA GLY A 58 14.86 10.15 20.20
C GLY A 58 14.27 8.90 20.82
N GLY A 59 13.45 9.09 21.85
CA GLY A 59 12.51 8.04 22.23
C GLY A 59 11.51 7.75 21.09
N PRO A 60 10.68 6.70 21.20
CA PRO A 60 9.62 6.37 20.25
C PRO A 60 8.56 7.47 20.04
N LEU A 61 8.71 8.63 20.70
CA LEU A 61 7.88 9.83 20.57
C LEU A 61 8.51 10.92 19.67
N LEU A 62 9.66 10.66 19.05
CA LEU A 62 10.27 11.64 18.13
C LEU A 62 9.53 11.61 16.79
N TYR A 63 8.43 12.36 16.73
CA TYR A 63 7.56 12.48 15.55
C TYR A 63 8.20 13.39 14.49
N TRP A 64 9.17 12.86 13.76
CA TRP A 64 9.64 13.50 12.53
C TRP A 64 8.51 13.54 11.50
N LYS A 65 8.56 14.53 10.61
CA LYS A 65 7.57 14.69 9.53
C LYS A 65 8.25 14.59 8.18
N ALA A 66 7.76 13.72 7.32
CA ALA A 66 8.12 13.76 5.91
C ALA A 66 7.64 15.09 5.31
N GLN A 67 8.54 15.83 4.65
CA GLN A 67 8.14 16.98 3.85
C GLN A 67 7.77 16.54 2.43
N LYS A 68 8.72 15.94 1.73
CA LYS A 68 8.55 15.48 0.35
C LYS A 68 9.62 14.49 -0.06
N ILE A 69 9.29 13.67 -1.06
CA ILE A 69 10.27 12.94 -1.85
C ILE A 69 10.98 13.96 -2.75
N VAL A 70 12.30 14.01 -2.65
CA VAL A 70 13.15 14.94 -3.40
C VAL A 70 13.54 14.34 -4.74
N GLY A 71 13.70 13.02 -4.81
CA GLY A 71 14.01 12.33 -6.04
C GLY A 71 14.08 10.82 -5.85
N ILE A 72 14.03 10.12 -6.99
CA ILE A 72 14.23 8.68 -7.09
C ILE A 72 15.34 8.46 -8.12
N THR A 73 16.42 7.80 -7.72
CA THR A 73 17.56 7.48 -8.60
C THR A 73 17.55 5.99 -8.88
N TYR A 74 17.42 5.61 -10.15
CA TYR A 74 17.51 4.20 -10.56
C TYR A 74 18.96 3.81 -10.75
N ASN A 75 19.37 2.71 -10.15
CA ASN A 75 20.73 2.18 -10.21
C ASN A 75 20.82 1.06 -11.27
N ASP A 76 22.03 0.83 -11.80
CA ASP A 76 22.29 -0.19 -12.83
C ASP A 76 22.06 -1.64 -12.35
N ASN A 77 21.91 -1.84 -11.04
CA ASN A 77 21.70 -3.15 -10.41
C ASN A 77 20.21 -3.40 -10.04
N HIS A 78 19.27 -2.78 -10.76
CA HIS A 78 17.82 -2.87 -10.54
C HIS A 78 17.32 -2.35 -9.19
N SER A 79 18.21 -1.79 -8.35
CA SER A 79 17.80 -1.06 -7.15
C SER A 79 17.47 0.39 -7.49
N TYR A 80 16.80 1.08 -6.57
CA TYR A 80 16.59 2.51 -6.67
C TYR A 80 16.71 3.17 -5.30
N ASP A 81 17.20 4.41 -5.31
CA ASP A 81 17.41 5.22 -4.12
C ASP A 81 16.32 6.27 -4.04
N VAL A 82 15.56 6.29 -2.95
CA VAL A 82 14.52 7.27 -2.66
C VAL A 82 15.08 8.28 -1.66
N ALA A 83 15.21 9.53 -2.08
CA ALA A 83 15.65 10.63 -1.23
C ALA A 83 14.42 11.36 -0.67
N VAL A 84 14.29 11.41 0.65
CA VAL A 84 13.15 12.03 1.36
C VAL A 84 13.66 13.14 2.26
N ARG A 85 13.12 14.34 2.10
CA ARG A 85 13.35 15.45 3.02
C ARG A 85 12.45 15.29 4.23
N ILE A 86 13.05 15.38 5.42
CA ILE A 86 12.36 15.22 6.69
C ILE A 86 12.58 16.42 7.59
N ASN A 87 11.62 16.64 8.48
CA ASN A 87 11.65 17.63 9.54
C ASN A 87 11.76 16.93 10.88
N ILE A 88 12.76 17.32 11.65
CA ILE A 88 13.08 16.74 12.94
C ILE A 88 12.82 17.82 13.99
N PRO A 89 11.85 17.59 14.91
CA PRO A 89 11.64 18.48 16.03
C PRO A 89 12.91 18.60 16.87
N SER A 90 13.24 19.82 17.31
CA SER A 90 14.29 20.09 18.28
C SER A 90 13.70 20.87 19.46
N ASP A 91 14.29 20.70 20.64
CA ASP A 91 13.83 21.26 21.92
C ASP A 91 13.72 22.81 21.93
N ASN A 92 14.23 23.49 20.91
CA ASN A 92 14.40 24.93 20.86
C ASN A 92 13.33 25.62 19.97
N ASP A 93 12.17 24.98 19.75
CA ASP A 93 11.15 25.33 18.75
C ASP A 93 11.67 25.40 17.29
N ASN A 94 12.92 25.03 17.08
CA ASN A 94 13.54 24.97 15.77
C ASN A 94 13.25 23.61 15.14
N VAL A 95 12.94 23.62 13.85
CA VAL A 95 12.82 22.40 13.05
C VAL A 95 14.11 22.22 12.28
N LYS A 96 14.78 21.10 12.50
CA LYS A 96 15.95 20.73 11.69
C LYS A 96 15.47 19.99 10.44
N GLU A 97 15.82 20.52 9.27
CA GLU A 97 15.64 19.79 8.02
C GLU A 97 16.79 18.80 7.82
N ASP A 98 16.47 17.60 7.35
CA ASP A 98 17.46 16.59 6.95
C ASP A 98 17.02 15.87 5.66
N LEU A 99 17.97 15.24 4.98
CA LEU A 99 17.74 14.47 3.77
C LEU A 99 18.14 13.02 4.02
N VAL A 100 17.16 12.11 4.07
CA VAL A 100 17.39 10.69 4.25
C VAL A 100 17.25 9.98 2.92
N THR A 101 18.24 9.17 2.56
CA THR A 101 18.21 8.35 1.35
C THR A 101 18.06 6.89 1.72
N VAL A 102 17.04 6.23 1.17
CA VAL A 102 16.77 4.80 1.39
C VAL A 102 16.91 4.08 0.06
N ARG A 103 17.74 3.03 0.03
CA ARG A 103 17.91 2.14 -1.12
C ARG A 103 16.92 1.00 -1.04
N VAL A 104 16.10 0.85 -2.08
CA VAL A 104 15.23 -0.31 -2.29
C VAL A 104 15.89 -1.21 -3.31
N SER A 105 16.19 -2.44 -2.90
CA SER A 105 16.74 -3.46 -3.78
C SER A 105 15.73 -4.59 -3.92
N PRO A 106 15.38 -5.01 -5.15
CA PRO A 106 14.57 -6.20 -5.34
C PRO A 106 15.33 -7.41 -4.77
N SER A 107 14.60 -8.35 -4.17
CA SER A 107 15.22 -9.62 -3.78
C SER A 107 15.55 -10.40 -5.05
N CYS A 108 16.83 -10.66 -5.30
CA CYS A 108 17.26 -11.47 -6.44
C CYS A 108 16.71 -12.91 -6.38
N ASP A 109 16.31 -13.37 -5.19
CA ASP A 109 15.79 -14.71 -4.93
C ASP A 109 14.28 -14.72 -4.59
N SER A 110 13.53 -13.64 -4.84
CA SER A 110 12.08 -13.73 -4.67
C SER A 110 11.52 -14.73 -5.68
N GLY A 111 11.12 -15.91 -5.19
CA GLY A 111 10.28 -16.81 -5.96
C GLY A 111 9.15 -15.99 -6.55
N LYS A 112 8.97 -16.08 -7.87
CA LYS A 112 7.93 -15.34 -8.59
C LYS A 112 6.65 -15.41 -7.76
N ILE A 113 6.11 -14.24 -7.40
CA ILE A 113 4.76 -14.19 -6.84
C ILE A 113 3.88 -14.59 -8.04
N ASN A 114 3.51 -15.86 -8.04
CA ASN A 114 2.89 -16.57 -9.14
C ASN A 114 1.41 -16.74 -8.89
#